data_AF-A0A1H0FLH2-F1
#
_entry.id   AF-A0A1H0FLH2-F1
#
_cell.length_a   1.000
_cell.length_b   1.000
_cell.length_c   1.000
_cell.angle_alpha   90.00
_cell.angle_beta   90.00
_cell.angle_gamma   90.00
#
_symmetry.space_group_name_H-M   'P 1'
#
loop_
_entity.id
_entity.type
_entity.pdbx_description
1 polymer ?
#
loop_
_entity_poly.entity_id
_entity_poly.type
_entity_poly.pdbx_seq_one_letter_code
_entity_poly.pdbx_strand_id
1 'polypeptide(L)' 'MPNYAAIALLAVCLSGCADMPWERSLYEGVRSSADQCRASARPGNAPCPTVPDYSRYEKERSRAKGD' A
#
# COMPACT_ATOMS: atom_id res chain seq x y z
N MET A 1 26.65 4.12 31.94
CA MET A 1 25.44 3.29 32.15
C MET A 1 24.46 3.66 31.05
N PRO A 2 23.98 2.71 30.22
CA PRO A 2 23.01 3.04 29.18
C PRO A 2 21.73 3.57 29.83
N ASN A 3 21.23 4.70 29.32
CA ASN A 3 20.02 5.32 29.82
C ASN A 3 18.82 4.56 29.25
N TYR A 4 18.37 3.52 29.96
CA TYR A 4 17.28 2.63 29.55
C TYR A 4 15.98 3.38 29.20
N ALA A 5 15.75 4.56 29.79
CA ALA A 5 14.62 5.41 29.45
C ALA A 5 14.70 5.97 28.01
N ALA A 6 15.90 6.37 27.57
CA ALA A 6 16.10 6.85 26.20
C ALA A 6 15.96 5.72 25.17
N ILE A 7 16.40 4.51 25.52
CA ILE A 7 16.27 3.32 24.66
C ILE A 7 14.79 2.91 24.52
N ALA A 8 14.02 2.94 25.61
CA ALA A 8 12.60 2.63 25.58
C ALA A 8 11.80 3.65 24.75
N LEU A 9 12.10 4.94 24.88
CA LEU A 9 11.48 6.00 24.07
C LEU A 9 11.78 5.82 22.58
N LEU A 10 13.03 5.49 22.22
CA LEU A 10 13.40 5.19 20.83
C LEU A 10 12.65 3.98 20.28
N ALA A 11 12.50 2.91 21.07
CA ALA A 11 11.79 1.70 20.65
C ALA A 11 10.30 1.98 20.36
N VAL A 12 9.64 2.79 21.18
CA VAL A 12 8.22 3.18 20.99
C VAL A 12 8.03 4.03 19.73
N CYS A 13 8.95 4.96 19.44
CA CYS A 13 8.90 5.76 18.22
C CYS A 13 9.11 4.90 16.96
N LEU A 14 9.94 3.85 17.04
CA LEU A 14 10.22 2.96 15.91
C LEU A 14 9.10 1.95 15.65
N SER A 15 8.36 1.51 16.69
CA SER A 15 7.24 0.58 16.51
C SER A 15 6.03 1.19 15.79
N GLY A 16 5.87 2.52 15.79
CA GLY A 16 4.77 3.20 15.11
C GLY A 16 4.77 3.03 13.58
N CYS A 17 5.91 2.70 12.98
CA CYS A 17 6.01 2.46 11.54
C CYS A 17 5.63 1.02 11.13
N ALA A 18 5.64 0.07 12.07
CA ALA A 18 5.38 -1.35 11.77
C ALA A 18 3.88 -1.66 11.65
N ASP A 19 3.04 -0.94 12.38
CA ASP A 19 1.57 -1.13 12.40
C ASP A 19 0.83 -0.37 11.28
N MET A 20 1.57 0.27 10.37
CA MET A 20 0.94 0.96 9.25
C MET A 20 0.46 -0.06 8.22
N PRO A 21 -0.79 0.04 7.70
CA PRO A 21 -1.33 -0.88 6.70
C PRO A 21 -0.70 -0.64 5.33
N TRP A 22 0.60 -0.95 5.23
CA TRP A 22 1.46 -0.69 4.10
C TRP A 22 0.93 -1.31 2.81
N GLU A 23 0.28 -2.48 2.89
CA GLU A 23 -0.34 -3.15 1.74
C GLU A 23 -1.43 -2.29 1.10
N ARG A 24 -2.30 -1.67 1.92
CA ARG A 24 -3.36 -0.78 1.42
C ARG A 24 -2.76 0.48 0.83
N SER A 25 -1.82 1.11 1.54
CA SER A 25 -1.17 2.34 1.05
C SER A 25 -0.42 2.13 -0.26
N LEU A 26 0.30 1.02 -0.42
CA LEU A 26 0.96 0.67 -1.68
C LEU A 26 -0.07 0.42 -2.80
N TYR A 27 -1.12 -0.33 -2.50
CA TYR A 27 -2.17 -0.63 -3.48
C TYR A 27 -2.87 0.64 -3.99
N GLU A 28 -3.24 1.54 -3.08
CA GLU A 28 -3.84 2.83 -3.41
C GLU A 28 -2.89 3.71 -4.22
N GLY A 29 -1.58 3.67 -3.92
CA GLY A 29 -0.56 4.32 -4.73
C GLY A 29 -0.55 3.84 -6.18
N VAL A 30 -0.55 2.52 -6.40
CA VAL A 30 -0.59 1.93 -7.74
C VAL A 30 -1.89 2.30 -8.49
N ARG A 31 -3.02 2.29 -7.78
CA ARG A 31 -4.30 2.71 -8.35
C ARG A 31 -4.28 4.17 -8.77
N SER A 32 -3.75 5.07 -7.94
CA SER A 32 -3.60 6.48 -8.26
C SER A 32 -2.76 6.69 -9.52
N SER A 33 -1.68 5.94 -9.70
CA SER A 33 -0.90 5.98 -10.94
C SER A 33 -1.70 5.52 -12.17
N ALA A 34 -2.55 4.50 -12.02
CA ALA A 34 -3.44 4.04 -13.09
C ALA A 34 -4.52 5.08 -13.43
N ASP A 35 -5.06 5.79 -12.43
CA ASP A 35 -6.01 6.89 -12.62
C ASP A 35 -5.35 8.07 -13.36
N GLN A 36 -4.11 8.42 -12.99
CA GLN A 36 -3.33 9.45 -13.67
C GLN A 36 -3.01 9.09 -15.13
N CYS A 37 -2.70 7.81 -15.40
CA CYS A 37 -2.55 7.32 -16.76
C CYS A 37 -3.82 7.55 -17.57
N ARG A 38 -5.00 7.20 -17.02
CA ARG A 38 -6.29 7.40 -17.69
C ARG A 38 -6.59 8.86 -17.95
N ALA A 39 -6.30 9.74 -16.98
CA ALA A 39 -6.46 11.18 -17.12
C ALA A 39 -5.54 11.77 -18.21
N SER A 40 -4.36 11.18 -18.42
CA SER A 40 -3.37 11.64 -19.39
C SER A 40 -3.37 10.85 -20.70
N ALA A 41 -4.36 9.96 -20.89
CA ALA A 41 -4.40 9.06 -22.03
C ALA A 41 -4.63 9.84 -23.34
N ARG A 42 -3.79 9.59 -24.35
CA ARG A 42 -3.96 10.12 -25.71
C ARG A 42 -4.36 9.01 -26.68
N PRO A 43 -5.06 9.34 -27.78
CA PRO A 43 -5.38 8.36 -28.82
C PRO A 43 -4.08 7.74 -29.36
N GLY A 44 -4.02 6.40 -29.39
CA GLY A 44 -2.86 5.64 -29.88
C GLY A 44 -1.84 5.21 -28.81
N ASN A 45 -2.00 5.63 -27.55
CA ASN A 45 -1.20 5.11 -26.44
C ASN A 45 -1.64 3.68 -26.05
N ALA A 46 -0.74 2.94 -25.41
CA ALA A 46 -1.06 1.66 -24.79
C ALA A 46 -2.19 1.83 -23.75
N PRO A 47 -3.07 0.81 -23.58
CA PRO A 47 -4.14 0.87 -22.60
C PRO A 47 -3.57 0.96 -21.18
N CYS A 48 -4.15 1.86 -20.38
CA CYS A 48 -3.77 2.00 -18.98
C CYS A 48 -4.14 0.72 -18.19
N PRO A 49 -3.31 0.33 -17.21
CA PRO A 49 -3.62 -0.82 -16.38
C PRO A 49 -4.93 -0.60 -15.62
N THR A 50 -5.76 -1.65 -15.56
CA THR A 50 -6.98 -1.64 -14.74
C THR A 50 -6.64 -2.26 -13.39
N VAL A 51 -6.76 -1.46 -12.34
CA VAL A 51 -6.50 -1.87 -10.96
C VAL A 51 -7.85 -1.91 -10.23
N PRO A 52 -8.31 -3.08 -9.74
CA PRO A 52 -9.60 -3.18 -9.05
C PRO A 52 -9.63 -2.39 -7.74
N ASP A 53 -10.78 -2.29 -7.08
CA ASP A 53 -10.83 -1.72 -5.72
C ASP A 53 -10.08 -2.59 -4.72
N TYR A 54 -9.55 -1.97 -3.66
CA TYR A 54 -8.77 -2.68 -2.64
C TYR A 54 -9.56 -3.85 -2.02
N SER A 55 -10.85 -3.64 -1.74
CA SER A 55 -11.74 -4.67 -1.18
C SER A 55 -11.89 -5.89 -2.11
N ARG A 56 -11.88 -5.66 -3.43
CA ARG A 56 -11.92 -6.74 -4.42
C ARG A 56 -10.59 -7.49 -4.48
N TYR A 57 -9.48 -6.76 -4.49
CA TYR A 57 -8.14 -7.36 -4.40
C TYR A 57 -7.98 -8.22 -3.14
N GLU A 58 -8.42 -7.72 -1.99
CA GLU A 58 -8.34 -8.45 -0.71
C GLU A 58 -9.15 -9.74 -0.74
N LYS A 59 -10.36 -9.71 -1.33
CA LYS A 59 -11.21 -10.88 -1.52
C LYS A 59 -10.63 -11.89 -2.51
N GLU A 60 -10.01 -11.43 -3.59
CA GLU A 60 -9.33 -12.30 -4.56
C GLU A 60 -8.08 -12.94 -3.94
N ARG A 61 -7.34 -12.19 -3.13
CA ARG A 61 -6.17 -12.67 -2.41
C ARG A 61 -6.50 -13.70 -1.34
N SER A 62 -7.55 -13.49 -0.54
CA SER A 62 -7.98 -14.49 0.46
C SER A 62 -8.44 -15.78 -0.20
N ARG A 63 -9.19 -15.69 -1.31
CA ARG A 63 -9.56 -16.86 -2.13
C ARG A 63 -8.35 -17.61 -2.67
N ALA A 64 -7.31 -16.90 -3.12
CA ALA A 64 -6.10 -17.52 -3.65
C ALA A 64 -5.22 -18.15 -2.56
N LYS A 65 -5.31 -17.67 -1.31
CA LYS A 65 -4.60 -18.26 -0.16
C LYS A 65 -5.22 -19.58 0.32
N GLY A 66 -6.41 -19.93 -0.15
CA GLY A 66 -7.02 -21.23 0.12
C GLY A 66 -7.49 -21.41 1.57
N ASP A 67 -8.09 -20.37 2.15
CA ASP A 67 -8.90 -20.51 3.37
C ASP A 67 -10.22 -21.25 3.08
#